data_AF-A0A660LWI6-F1
#
_entry.id   AF-A0A660LWI6-F1
#
_cell.length_a   1.000
_cell.length_b   1.000
_cell.length_c   1.000
_cell.angle_alpha   90.00
_cell.angle_beta   90.00
_cell.angle_gamma   90.00
#
_symmetry.space_group_name_H-M   'P 1'
#
loop_
_entity.id
_entity.type
_entity.pdbx_description
1 polymer ?
#
loop_
_entity_poly.entity_id
_entity_poly.type
_entity_poly.pdbx_seq_one_letter_code
_entity_poly.pdbx_strand_id
1 'polypeptide(L)' 'MYQTIKKRDGRKVKFDASKITKAIARAGAETGEFDEKAAAKLT' A
#
# COMPACT_ATOMS: atom_id res chain seq x y z
N MET A 1 4.38 14.38 4.31
CA MET A 1 3.20 13.59 3.92
C MET A 1 2.69 14.09 2.57
N TYR A 2 2.58 13.23 1.56
CA TYR A 2 2.09 13.64 0.24
C TYR A 2 0.57 13.75 0.26
N GLN A 3 0.00 14.83 -0.31
CA GLN A 3 -1.46 15.02 -0.34
C GLN A 3 -2.12 14.35 -1.55
N THR A 4 -1.38 14.19 -2.65
CA THR A 4 -1.91 13.62 -3.90
C THR A 4 -0.87 12.76 -4.61
N ILE A 5 -1.35 11.75 -5.35
CA ILE A 5 -0.56 10.85 -6.20
C ILE A 5 -1.01 11.03 -7.65
N LYS A 6 -0.04 11.04 -8.57
CA LYS A 6 -0.30 10.90 -10.01
C LYS A 6 -0.32 9.41 -10.37
N LYS A 7 -1.45 8.91 -10.85
CA LYS A 7 -1.61 7.53 -11.31
C LYS A 7 -1.03 7.35 -12.72
N ARG A 8 -0.89 6.10 -13.15
CA ARG A 8 -0.31 5.71 -14.47
C ARG A 8 -1.06 6.32 -15.65
N ASP A 9 -2.36 6.52 -15.51
CA ASP A 9 -3.23 7.17 -16.49
C ASP A 9 -3.10 8.71 -16.51
N GLY A 10 -2.21 9.28 -15.69
CA GLY A 10 -1.98 10.71 -15.58
C GLY A 10 -2.89 11.43 -14.59
N ARG A 11 -3.87 10.76 -13.98
CA ARG A 11 -4.83 11.39 -13.05
C ARG A 11 -4.17 11.70 -11.71
N LYS A 12 -4.52 12.83 -11.10
CA LYS A 12 -4.15 13.17 -9.72
C LYS A 12 -5.27 12.78 -8.77
N VAL A 13 -4.97 11.91 -7.81
CA VAL A 13 -5.91 11.46 -6.79
C VAL A 13 -5.36 11.77 -5.40
N LYS A 14 -6.22 11.85 -4.38
CA LYS A 14 -5.78 12.01 -3.00
C LYS A 14 -4.91 10.82 -2.57
N PHE A 15 -3.84 11.12 -1.85
CA PHE A 15 -2.99 10.11 -1.25
C PHE A 15 -3.79 9.34 -0.21
N ASP A 16 -3.79 8.02 -0.33
CA ASP A 16 -4.55 7.12 0.53
C ASP A 16 -3.58 6.04 1.02
N ALA A 17 -3.10 6.21 2.26
CA ALA A 17 -2.13 5.31 2.87
C ALA A 17 -2.69 3.88 3.02
N SER A 18 -3.99 3.74 3.25
CA SER A 18 -4.64 2.44 3.45
C SER A 18 -4.56 1.56 2.20
N LYS A 19 -4.50 2.15 1.00
CA LYS A 19 -4.30 1.39 -0.25
C LYS A 19 -2.90 0.80 -0.37
N ILE A 20 -1.89 1.49 0.17
CA ILE A 20 -0.51 1.02 0.18
C ILE A 20 -0.40 -0.16 1.16
N THR A 21 -0.91 0.01 2.38
CA THR A 21 -0.92 -1.05 3.39
C THR A 21 -1.63 -2.32 2.91
N LYS A 22 -2.80 -2.18 2.26
CA LYS A 22 -3.52 -3.34 1.70
C LYS A 22 -2.76 -4.03 0.58
N ALA A 23 -2.06 -3.27 -0.26
CA ALA A 23 -1.26 -3.86 -1.34
C ALA A 23 -0.09 -4.67 -0.78
N ILE A 24 0.60 -4.14 0.25
CA ILE A 24 1.69 -4.85 0.94
C ILE A 24 1.15 -6.10 1.66
N ALA A 25 0.04 -5.98 2.39
CA ALA A 25 -0.59 -7.11 3.07
C ALA A 25 -1.04 -8.21 2.10
N ARG A 26 -1.64 -7.83 0.95
CA ARG A 26 -2.02 -8.80 -0.08
C ARG A 26 -0.81 -9.48 -0.72
N ALA A 27 0.27 -8.73 -0.98
CA ALA A 27 1.50 -9.32 -1.50
C ALA A 27 2.13 -10.31 -0.51
N GLY A 28 2.16 -9.96 0.79
CA GLY A 28 2.64 -10.84 1.85
C GLY A 28 1.77 -12.09 2.06
N ALA A 29 0.45 -11.95 1.89
CA ALA A 29 -0.50 -13.05 1.96
C ALA A 29 -0.38 -14.01 0.75
N GLU A 30 -0.17 -13.49 -0.47
CA GLU A 30 -0.01 -14.33 -1.67
C GLU A 30 1.33 -15.07 -1.71
N THR A 31 2.39 -14.55 -1.09
CA THR A 31 3.67 -15.25 -0.97
C THR A 31 3.73 -16.21 0.22
N GLY A 32 2.79 -16.12 1.16
CA GLY A 32 2.80 -16.89 2.41
C GLY A 32 3.97 -16.54 3.34
N GLU A 33 4.75 -15.50 3.01
CA GLU A 33 5.98 -15.12 3.72
C GLU A 33 5.73 -14.02 4.77
N PHE A 34 4.68 -13.21 4.62
CA PHE A 34 4.44 -12.06 5.49
C PHE A 34 2.98 -11.96 5.92
N ASP A 35 2.73 -12.32 7.18
CA ASP A 35 1.46 -12.10 7.86
C ASP A 35 1.17 -10.60 8.09
N GLU A 36 -0.10 -10.22 8.24
CA GLU A 36 -0.54 -8.80 8.39
C GLU A 36 0.22 -8.04 9.50
N LYS A 37 0.68 -8.75 10.53
CA LYS A 37 1.49 -8.21 11.64
C LYS A 37 2.89 -7.75 11.22
N ALA A 38 3.49 -8.35 10.20
CA ALA A 38 4.81 -7.96 9.72
C ALA A 38 4.74 -6.71 8.83
N ALA A 39 3.68 -6.58 8.02
CA ALA A 39 3.46 -5.42 7.17
C ALA A 39 3.24 -4.11 7.97
N ALA A 40 2.57 -4.19 9.13
CA ALA A 40 2.33 -3.05 10.00
C ALA A 40 3.59 -2.50 10.70
N LYS A 41 4.70 -3.27 10.71
CA LYS A 41 5.95 -2.90 11.39
C LYS A 41 6.95 -2.16 10.49
N LEU A 42 6.68 -2.11 9.17
CA LEU A 42 7.56 -1.54 8.14
C LEU A 42 7.11 -0.16 7.65
N THR A 43 5.98 0.36 8.15
CA THR A 43 5.42 1.69 7.87
C THR A 43 5.59 2.62 9.05
#